data_AF-A0A930R3G1-F1
#
_entry.id   AF-A0A930R3G1-F1
#
_cell.length_a   1.000
_cell.length_b   1.000
_cell.length_c   1.000
_cell.angle_alpha   90.00
_cell.angle_beta   90.00
_cell.angle_gamma   90.00
#
_symmetry.space_group_name_H-M   'P 1'
#
loop_
_entity.id
_entity.type
_entity.pdbx_description
1 polymer ?
#
loop_
_entity_poly.entity_id
_entity_poly.type
_entity_poly.pdbx_seq_one_letter_code
_entity_poly.pdbx_strand_id
1 'polypeptide(L)'
;MNTNLLRKYAALVVRVGVNLQEDQPLVIHAPITCADFVHALAEEAYCAGAHDVSVNWSDEEFSHIRFRQAPAARFREFPAWRKTFYDESAAQG
;
A
#
# COMPACT_ATOMS: atom_id res chain seq x y z
N MET A 1 -14.67 -11.53 -11.49
CA MET A 1 -13.86 -10.35 -11.89
C MET A 1 -13.16 -10.66 -13.21
N ASN A 2 -13.08 -9.72 -14.13
CA ASN A 2 -12.46 -9.96 -15.44
C ASN A 2 -10.92 -9.85 -15.30
N THR A 3 -10.25 -10.98 -15.02
CA THR A 3 -8.84 -11.05 -14.61
C THR A 3 -7.87 -10.38 -15.60
N ASN A 4 -8.20 -10.40 -16.90
CA ASN A 4 -7.39 -9.75 -17.93
C ASN A 4 -7.38 -8.22 -17.78
N LEU A 5 -8.53 -7.63 -17.43
CA LEU A 5 -8.67 -6.19 -17.26
C LEU A 5 -7.91 -5.72 -16.00
N LEU A 6 -7.97 -6.49 -14.92
CA LEU A 6 -7.23 -6.20 -13.68
C LEU A 6 -5.72 -6.17 -13.88
N ARG A 7 -5.17 -7.15 -14.61
CA ARG A 7 -3.73 -7.17 -14.91
C ARG A 7 -3.31 -5.97 -15.75
N LYS A 8 -4.08 -5.64 -16.80
CA LYS A 8 -3.82 -4.44 -17.62
C LYS A 8 -3.89 -3.16 -16.80
N TYR A 9 -4.85 -3.09 -15.86
CA TYR A 9 -4.97 -1.95 -14.97
C TYR A 9 -3.80 -1.86 -13.98
N ALA A 10 -3.35 -2.99 -13.41
CA ALA A 10 -2.16 -3.04 -12.57
C ALA A 10 -0.90 -2.55 -13.33
N ALA A 11 -0.70 -3.02 -14.57
CA ALA A 11 0.38 -2.56 -15.44
C ALA A 11 0.32 -1.06 -15.74
N LEU A 12 -0.88 -0.53 -15.99
CA LEU A 12 -1.07 0.90 -16.17
C LEU A 12 -0.70 1.68 -14.90
N VAL A 13 -1.16 1.23 -13.74
CA VAL A 13 -0.90 1.92 -12.46
C VAL A 13 0.59 1.92 -12.14
N VAL A 14 1.29 0.79 -12.29
CA VAL A 14 2.71 0.67 -11.96
C VAL A 14 3.59 1.43 -12.95
N ARG A 15 3.39 1.21 -14.26
CA ARG A 15 4.29 1.73 -15.30
C ARG A 15 3.97 3.14 -15.76
N VAL A 16 2.71 3.55 -15.70
CA VAL A 16 2.27 4.86 -16.20
C VAL A 16 1.80 5.76 -15.07
N GLY A 17 1.06 5.22 -14.10
CA GLY A 17 0.53 5.99 -12.97
C GLY A 17 1.64 6.45 -12.02
N VAL A 18 2.30 5.48 -11.38
CA VAL A 18 3.46 5.72 -10.50
C VAL A 18 4.73 5.92 -11.30
N ASN A 19 4.82 5.29 -12.48
CA ASN A 19 6.04 5.27 -13.30
C ASN A 19 7.24 4.78 -12.49
N LEU A 20 7.08 3.58 -11.92
CA LEU A 20 8.10 2.96 -11.07
C LEU A 20 9.43 2.82 -11.82
N GLN A 21 10.50 3.27 -11.18
CA GLN A 21 11.87 3.12 -11.67
C GLN A 21 12.53 1.85 -11.13
N GLU A 22 13.58 1.38 -11.79
CA GLU A 22 14.41 0.28 -11.30
C GLU A 22 15.00 0.62 -9.92
N ASP A 23 15.01 -0.35 -9.02
CA ASP A 23 15.45 -0.24 -7.61
C ASP A 23 14.67 0.79 -6.77
N GLN A 24 13.50 1.24 -7.21
CA GLN A 24 12.64 2.13 -6.42
C GLN A 24 11.73 1.32 -5.47
N PRO A 25 11.57 1.72 -4.19
CA PRO A 25 10.60 1.09 -3.30
C PRO A 25 9.17 1.57 -3.58
N LEU A 26 8.21 0.67 -3.43
CA LEU A 26 6.78 0.94 -3.63
C LEU A 26 5.99 0.68 -2.35
N VAL A 27 5.19 1.67 -1.93
CA VAL A 27 4.24 1.52 -0.83
C VAL A 27 2.81 1.55 -1.36
N ILE A 28 2.06 0.48 -1.16
CA ILE A 28 0.65 0.37 -1.57
C ILE A 28 -0.24 0.54 -0.34
N HIS A 29 -1.20 1.46 -0.41
CA HIS A 29 -2.26 1.60 0.59
C HIS A 29 -3.57 1.07 0.05
N ALA A 30 -4.13 0.04 0.66
CA ALA A 30 -5.34 -0.60 0.15
C ALA A 30 -6.18 -1.27 1.25
N PRO A 31 -7.50 -1.39 1.06
CA PRO A 31 -8.33 -2.17 1.96
C PRO A 31 -8.08 -3.68 1.76
N ILE A 32 -8.20 -4.45 2.84
CA ILE A 32 -8.00 -5.91 2.79
C ILE A 32 -8.99 -6.62 1.84
N THR A 33 -10.16 -6.02 1.61
CA THR A 33 -11.17 -6.52 0.66
C THR A 33 -10.70 -6.49 -0.80
N CYS A 34 -9.65 -5.72 -1.13
CA CYS A 34 -9.09 -5.62 -2.47
C CYS A 34 -7.78 -6.42 -2.64
N ALA A 35 -7.55 -7.44 -1.79
CA ALA A 35 -6.29 -8.17 -1.76
C ALA A 35 -5.87 -8.75 -3.12
N ASP A 36 -6.82 -9.32 -3.88
CA ASP A 36 -6.56 -9.90 -5.21
C ASP A 36 -5.94 -8.90 -6.19
N PHE A 37 -6.34 -7.62 -6.11
CA PHE A 37 -5.78 -6.59 -6.99
C PHE A 37 -4.40 -6.12 -6.52
N VAL A 38 -4.19 -6.04 -5.20
CA VAL A 38 -2.89 -5.68 -4.63
C VAL A 38 -1.84 -6.75 -4.95
N HIS A 39 -2.20 -8.04 -4.94
CA HIS A 39 -1.31 -9.11 -5.39
C HIS A 39 -0.88 -8.90 -6.85
N ALA A 40 -1.82 -8.56 -7.74
CA ALA A 40 -1.50 -8.27 -9.14
C ALA A 40 -0.63 -7.01 -9.30
N LEU A 41 -0.82 -5.99 -8.47
CA LEU A 41 0.05 -4.79 -8.44
C LEU A 41 1.46 -5.14 -7.97
N ALA A 42 1.60 -5.96 -6.93
CA ALA A 42 2.90 -6.37 -6.41
C ALA A 42 3.67 -7.23 -7.41
N GLU A 43 3.00 -8.19 -8.06
CA GLU A 43 3.59 -8.98 -9.16
C GLU A 43 4.15 -8.07 -10.26
N GLU A 44 3.34 -7.09 -10.71
CA GLU A 44 3.74 -6.19 -11.77
C GLU A 44 4.83 -5.20 -11.35
N ALA A 45 4.82 -4.74 -10.08
CA ALA A 45 5.85 -3.87 -9.52
C ALA A 45 7.21 -4.56 -9.50
N TYR A 46 7.30 -5.80 -9.03
CA TYR A 46 8.54 -6.57 -9.10
C TYR A 46 8.96 -6.87 -10.55
N CYS A 47 8.01 -7.13 -11.45
CA CYS A 47 8.31 -7.26 -12.89
C CYS A 47 8.84 -5.96 -13.52
N ALA A 48 8.52 -4.81 -12.93
CA ALA A 48 9.00 -3.50 -13.37
C ALA A 48 10.32 -3.07 -12.70
N GLY A 49 10.87 -3.89 -11.79
CA GLY A 49 12.14 -3.60 -11.13
C GLY A 49 12.03 -2.96 -9.74
N ALA A 50 10.89 -3.09 -9.05
CA ALA A 50 10.77 -2.64 -7.66
C ALA A 50 11.86 -3.24 -6.76
N HIS A 51 12.51 -2.40 -5.95
CA HIS A 51 13.43 -2.89 -4.91
C HIS A 51 12.68 -3.65 -3.80
N ASP A 52 11.60 -3.06 -3.31
CA ASP A 52 10.72 -3.67 -2.32
C ASP A 52 9.28 -3.16 -2.50
N VAL A 53 8.31 -4.00 -2.17
CA VAL A 53 6.88 -3.67 -2.23
C VAL A 53 6.26 -3.90 -0.86
N SER A 54 5.97 -2.80 -0.16
CA SER A 54 5.32 -2.81 1.13
C SER A 54 3.84 -2.46 1.00
N VAL A 55 2.97 -3.16 1.75
CA VAL A 55 1.52 -2.92 1.72
C VAL A 55 1.02 -2.48 3.08
N ASN A 56 0.40 -1.30 3.15
CA ASN A 56 -0.35 -0.86 4.31
C ASN A 56 -1.84 -1.18 4.12
N TRP A 57 -2.28 -2.22 4.83
CA TRP A 57 -3.68 -2.67 4.78
C TRP A 57 -4.57 -1.83 5.67
N SER A 58 -5.71 -1.39 5.13
CA SER A 58 -6.81 -0.83 5.93
C SER A 58 -7.92 -1.86 6.12
N ASP A 59 -8.33 -2.05 7.36
CA ASP A 59 -9.51 -2.85 7.72
C ASP A 59 -10.50 -1.96 8.48
N GLU A 60 -11.72 -1.88 7.97
CA GLU A 60 -12.81 -1.09 8.54
C GLU A 60 -13.24 -1.65 9.89
N GLU A 61 -13.31 -2.97 10.06
CA GLU A 61 -13.74 -3.58 11.31
C GLU A 61 -12.69 -3.37 12.39
N PHE A 62 -11.41 -3.57 12.06
CA PHE A 62 -10.31 -3.24 12.96
C PHE A 62 -10.33 -1.77 13.38
N SER A 63 -10.57 -0.87 12.43
CA SER A 63 -10.69 0.56 12.71
C SER A 63 -11.86 0.86 13.64
N HIS A 64 -13.02 0.25 13.40
CA HIS A 64 -14.22 0.39 14.22
C HIS A 64 -13.99 -0.11 15.67
N ILE A 65 -13.38 -1.28 15.85
CA ILE A 65 -13.00 -1.80 17.17
C ILE A 65 -12.08 -0.82 17.89
N ARG A 66 -11.06 -0.31 17.19
CA ARG A 66 -10.12 0.67 17.74
C ARG A 66 -10.85 1.94 18.20
N PHE A 67 -11.77 2.48 17.40
CA PHE A 67 -12.54 3.67 17.78
C PHE A 67 -13.49 3.42 18.95
N ARG A 68 -14.05 2.23 19.08
CA ARG A 68 -14.97 1.89 20.18
C ARG A 68 -14.27 1.62 21.51
N GLN A 69 -13.09 1.01 21.48
CA GLN A 69 -12.45 0.48 22.69
C GLN A 69 -11.22 1.27 23.15
N ALA A 70 -10.54 1.98 22.24
CA ALA A 70 -9.31 2.68 22.60
C ALA A 70 -9.62 3.98 23.39
N PRO A 71 -8.77 4.35 24.36
CA PRO A 71 -8.91 5.60 25.09
C PRO A 71 -8.70 6.80 24.16
N ALA A 72 -9.49 7.86 24.36
CA ALA A 72 -9.48 9.07 23.52
C ALA A 72 -8.07 9.70 23.38
N ALA A 73 -7.26 9.62 24.43
CA ALA A 73 -5.89 10.13 24.44
C ALA A 73 -5.02 9.51 23.32
N ARG A 74 -5.26 8.25 22.95
CA ARG A 74 -4.49 7.54 21.92
C ARG A 74 -4.68 8.10 20.51
N PHE A 75 -5.75 8.87 20.27
CA PHE A 75 -6.01 9.52 18.98
C PHE A 75 -5.34 10.89 18.84
N ARG A 76 -4.74 11.42 19.92
CA ARG A 76 -3.98 12.69 19.86
C ARG A 76 -2.56 12.50 19.32
N GLU A 77 -2.07 11.26 19.32
CA GLU A 77 -0.70 10.93 18.96
C GLU A 77 -0.67 9.99 17.75
N PHE A 78 0.03 10.43 16.69
CA PHE A 78 0.36 9.55 15.59
C PHE A 78 1.52 8.63 15.98
N PRO A 79 1.46 7.32 15.72
CA PRO A 79 2.55 6.41 16.09
C PRO A 79 3.86 6.76 15.37
N ALA A 80 4.94 6.93 16.11
CA ALA A 80 6.24 7.33 15.57
C ALA A 80 6.76 6.37 14.49
N TRP A 81 6.60 5.06 14.70
CA TRP A 81 7.03 4.03 13.74
C TRP A 81 6.35 4.18 12.37
N ARG A 82 5.07 4.59 12.30
CA ARG A 82 4.41 4.83 11.01
C ARG A 82 4.97 6.06 10.32
N LYS A 83 5.29 7.09 11.09
CA LYS A 83 5.87 8.32 10.55
C LYS A 83 7.21 7.98 9.91
N THR A 84 8.07 7.30 10.65
CA THR A 84 9.39 6.85 10.17
C THR A 84 9.26 6.01 8.91
N PHE A 85 8.33 5.04 8.89
CA PHE A 85 8.09 4.22 7.70
C PHE A 85 7.78 5.07 6.44
N TYR A 86 6.84 6.01 6.53
CA TYR A 86 6.51 6.87 5.38
C TYR A 86 7.64 7.82 5.00
N ASP A 87 8.32 8.41 5.99
CA ASP A 87 9.44 9.33 5.76
C ASP A 87 10.61 8.62 5.07
N GLU A 88 10.94 7.40 5.50
CA GLU A 88 12.03 6.59 4.90
C GLU A 88 11.67 6.11 3.50
N SER A 89 10.44 5.61 3.29
CA SER A 89 9.99 5.21 1.95
C SER A 89 9.94 6.38 0.97
N ALA A 90 9.55 7.57 1.43
CA ALA A 90 9.54 8.78 0.60
C ALA A 90 10.94 9.33 0.30
N ALA A 91 11.94 9.08 1.15
CA ALA A 91 13.32 9.50 0.91
C ALA A 91 14.04 8.61 -0.13
N GLN A 92 13.55 7.38 -0.32
CA GLN A 92 14.13 6.39 -1.24
C GLN A 92 13.47 6.37 -2.63
N GLY A 93 12.31 7.00 -2.77
CA GLY A 93 11.52 7.04 -4.01
C GLY A 93 11.59 8.38 -4.72
#